data_AF-A0A804N1L3-F1
#
_entry.id   AF-A0A804N1L3-F1
#
_cell.length_a   1.000
_cell.length_b   1.000
_cell.length_c   1.000
_cell.angle_alpha   90.00
_cell.angle_beta   90.00
_cell.angle_gamma   90.00
#
_symmetry.space_group_name_H-M   'P 1'
#
loop_
_entity.id
_entity.type
_entity.pdbx_description
1 polymer ?
#
loop_
_entity_poly.entity_id
_entity_poly.type
_entity_poly.pdbx_seq_one_letter_code
_entity_poly.pdbx_strand_id
1 'polypeptide(L)'
;MRQPPARVTHEAISNPARIRSTAYATSRSRPSFQRPTRRARHKTRQHITQLVKDTSDKLKQASEADHRVEVSATKKIADAKLAKDFQAVLKEFQKAQRLAVEREAAYAPFITQAGLPQSYNSSEVNNGADKLAEQRTQLLESRRQELVFLDNEIVFNEAIIEERDQGIQEIQHQITEVNEIFKDLAVLVHDQGAMIDDIDSHIENAVVATSQAKGQLSKAAKTQKSNSSLICLLLVIFGVVLLIVIIVLAA
;
A
#
# COMPACT_ATOMS: atom_id res chain seq x y z
N MET A 1 -3.38 21.87 22.91
CA MET A 1 -4.40 20.81 23.06
C MET A 1 -3.81 19.49 22.55
N ARG A 2 -3.45 18.55 23.42
CA ARG A 2 -3.00 17.20 23.01
C ARG A 2 -4.22 16.35 22.66
N GLN A 3 -4.23 15.74 21.47
CA GLN A 3 -5.28 14.78 21.12
C GLN A 3 -5.20 13.54 22.02
N PRO A 4 -6.33 12.91 22.37
CA PRO A 4 -6.33 11.71 23.17
C PRO A 4 -5.68 10.54 22.40
N PRO A 5 -4.88 9.69 23.08
CA PRO A 5 -4.09 8.63 22.43
C PRO A 5 -4.92 7.64 21.62
N ALA A 6 -6.17 7.37 22.03
CA ALA A 6 -7.10 6.49 21.32
C ALA A 6 -7.54 7.03 19.94
N ARG A 7 -7.48 8.34 19.71
CA ARG A 7 -7.86 8.95 18.42
C ARG A 7 -6.72 8.84 17.40
N VAL A 8 -5.48 8.92 17.88
CA VAL A 8 -4.26 8.79 17.07
C VAL A 8 -4.13 7.38 16.52
N THR A 9 -4.38 6.36 17.35
CA THR A 9 -4.33 4.95 16.93
C THR A 9 -5.42 4.62 15.90
N HIS A 10 -6.66 5.10 16.10
CA HIS A 10 -7.77 4.81 15.18
C HIS A 10 -7.58 5.44 13.78
N GLU A 11 -7.01 6.65 13.72
CA GLU A 11 -6.67 7.29 12.43
C GLU A 11 -5.50 6.59 11.74
N ALA A 12 -4.44 6.24 12.48
CA ALA A 12 -3.28 5.55 11.93
C ALA A 12 -3.64 4.16 11.38
N ILE A 13 -4.58 3.45 12.01
CA ILE A 13 -5.12 2.17 11.52
C ILE A 13 -5.96 2.35 10.25
N SER A 14 -6.69 3.47 10.13
CA SER A 14 -7.56 3.72 8.96
C SER A 14 -6.79 4.17 7.71
N ASN A 15 -5.64 4.82 7.89
CA ASN A 15 -4.88 5.43 6.79
C ASN A 15 -4.35 4.42 5.76
N PRO A 16 -3.80 3.24 6.13
CA PRO A 16 -3.40 2.21 5.17
C PRO A 16 -4.54 1.77 4.25
N ALA A 17 -5.77 1.63 4.79
CA ALA A 17 -6.95 1.28 4.00
C ALA A 17 -7.35 2.41 3.05
N ARG A 18 -7.24 3.67 3.48
CA ARG A 18 -7.50 4.86 2.65
C ARG A 18 -6.46 5.03 1.54
N ILE A 19 -5.19 4.78 1.83
CA ILE A 19 -4.11 4.79 0.83
C ILE A 19 -4.39 3.72 -0.23
N ARG A 20 -4.72 2.50 0.21
CA ARG A 20 -5.04 1.38 -0.67
C ARG A 20 -6.26 1.66 -1.56
N SER A 21 -7.34 2.18 -0.99
CA SER A 21 -8.56 2.49 -1.76
C SER A 21 -8.33 3.61 -2.78
N THR A 22 -7.59 4.65 -2.38
CA THR A 22 -7.24 5.79 -3.26
C THR A 22 -6.30 5.37 -4.39
N ALA A 23 -5.33 4.49 -4.09
CA ALA A 23 -4.43 3.91 -5.08
C ALA A 23 -5.18 3.03 -6.10
N TYR A 24 -6.08 2.14 -5.64
CA TYR A 24 -6.88 1.30 -6.53
C TYR A 24 -7.90 2.07 -7.38
N ALA A 25 -8.51 3.12 -6.84
CA ALA A 25 -9.41 3.99 -7.60
C ALA A 25 -8.68 4.67 -8.78
N THR A 26 -7.40 4.97 -8.61
CA THR A 26 -6.54 5.58 -9.63
C THR A 26 -6.05 4.55 -10.65
N SER A 27 -5.82 3.30 -10.25
CA SER A 27 -5.31 2.24 -11.15
C SER A 27 -6.39 1.56 -12.00
N ARG A 28 -7.66 1.58 -11.58
CA ARG A 28 -8.76 0.80 -12.19
C ARG A 28 -9.68 1.59 -13.12
N SER A 29 -9.32 2.81 -13.52
CA SER A 29 -10.11 3.59 -14.49
C SER A 29 -10.32 2.76 -15.78
N ARG A 30 -11.56 2.30 -16.01
CA ARG A 30 -11.98 1.54 -17.19
C ARG A 30 -11.65 2.31 -18.47
N PRO A 31 -11.40 1.64 -19.61
CA PRO A 31 -11.02 2.31 -20.86
C PRO A 31 -12.06 3.30 -21.42
N SER A 32 -13.30 3.28 -20.89
CA SER A 32 -14.45 3.99 -21.43
C SER A 32 -14.96 5.17 -20.58
N PHE A 33 -14.33 5.50 -19.46
CA PHE A 33 -14.70 6.70 -18.67
C PHE A 33 -13.46 7.55 -18.41
N GLN A 34 -13.39 8.68 -19.11
CA GLN A 34 -12.43 9.79 -19.02
C GLN A 34 -11.12 9.45 -18.27
N ARG A 35 -10.01 9.25 -18.99
CA ARG A 35 -8.68 9.15 -18.36
C ARG A 35 -8.52 10.33 -17.38
N PRO A 36 -8.23 10.09 -16.09
CA PRO A 36 -8.08 11.19 -15.14
C PRO A 36 -7.01 12.15 -15.63
N THR A 37 -7.34 13.44 -15.64
CA THR A 37 -6.44 14.49 -16.10
C THR A 37 -5.14 14.46 -15.30
N ARG A 38 -4.04 14.92 -15.89
CA ARG A 38 -2.73 14.96 -15.23
C ARG A 38 -2.78 15.68 -13.87
N ARG A 39 -3.53 16.79 -13.78
CA ARG A 39 -3.81 17.49 -12.52
C ARG A 39 -4.50 16.61 -11.48
N ALA A 40 -5.50 15.81 -11.86
CA ALA A 40 -6.17 14.90 -10.94
C ALA A 40 -5.21 13.80 -10.44
N ARG A 41 -4.41 13.22 -11.33
CA ARG A 41 -3.37 12.24 -10.95
C ARG A 41 -2.35 12.85 -9.99
N HIS A 42 -1.88 14.07 -10.25
CA HIS A 42 -0.95 14.79 -9.38
C HIS A 42 -1.56 15.05 -7.99
N LYS A 43 -2.78 15.59 -7.91
CA LYS A 43 -3.49 15.80 -6.64
C LYS A 43 -3.63 14.52 -5.83
N THR A 44 -3.99 13.41 -6.49
CA THR A 44 -4.10 12.12 -5.81
C THR A 44 -2.77 11.64 -5.25
N ARG A 45 -1.68 11.78 -6.01
CA ARG A 45 -0.34 11.41 -5.55
C ARG A 45 0.10 12.23 -4.35
N GLN A 46 -0.09 13.56 -4.40
CA GLN A 46 0.19 14.44 -3.27
C GLN A 46 -0.62 14.04 -2.02
N HIS A 47 -1.90 13.74 -2.19
CA HIS A 47 -2.75 13.31 -1.07
C HIS A 47 -2.27 11.99 -0.47
N ILE A 48 -1.86 11.01 -1.31
CA ILE A 48 -1.28 9.76 -0.81
C ILE A 48 0.03 10.04 -0.06
N THR A 49 0.92 10.87 -0.61
CA THR A 49 2.17 11.26 0.08
C THR A 49 1.89 11.90 1.44
N GLN A 50 0.90 12.78 1.54
CA GLN A 50 0.51 13.38 2.82
C GLN A 50 0.02 12.32 3.82
N LEU A 51 -0.86 11.41 3.38
CA LEU A 51 -1.32 10.31 4.24
C LEU A 51 -0.17 9.43 4.71
N VAL A 52 0.83 9.20 3.85
CA VAL A 52 2.03 8.43 4.18
C VAL A 52 2.85 9.14 5.26
N LYS A 53 3.09 10.45 5.11
CA LYS A 53 3.78 11.27 6.13
C LYS A 53 3.04 11.26 7.46
N ASP A 54 1.76 11.59 7.44
CA ASP A 54 0.93 11.67 8.65
C ASP A 54 0.90 10.32 9.41
N THR A 55 0.88 9.21 8.67
CA THR A 55 0.89 7.86 9.26
C THR A 55 2.26 7.53 9.84
N SER A 56 3.35 7.87 9.14
CA SER A 56 4.71 7.69 9.63
C SER A 56 4.96 8.50 10.91
N ASP A 57 4.58 9.78 10.94
CA ASP A 57 4.74 10.65 12.10
C ASP A 57 3.97 10.13 13.31
N LYS A 58 2.72 9.69 13.11
CA LYS A 58 1.90 9.12 14.18
C LYS A 58 2.48 7.82 14.72
N LEU A 59 2.99 6.95 13.84
CA LEU A 59 3.59 5.68 14.22
C LEU A 59 4.90 5.90 14.98
N LYS A 60 5.72 6.87 14.55
CA LYS A 60 6.95 7.26 15.25
C LYS A 60 6.66 7.84 16.63
N GLN A 61 5.67 8.74 16.74
CA GLN A 61 5.22 9.28 18.03
C GLN A 61 4.68 8.20 18.97
N ALA A 62 3.94 7.23 18.44
CA ALA A 62 3.45 6.10 19.23
C ALA A 62 4.62 5.25 19.78
N SER A 63 5.60 4.93 18.93
CA SER A 63 6.80 4.18 19.32
C SER A 63 7.68 4.91 20.35
N GLU A 64 7.87 6.23 20.18
CA GLU A 64 8.64 7.05 21.14
C GLU A 64 7.93 7.19 22.49
N ALA A 65 6.59 7.25 22.50
CA ALA A 65 5.81 7.26 23.74
C ALA A 65 5.91 5.92 24.49
N ASP A 66 6.02 4.82 23.76
CA ASP A 66 6.14 3.46 24.30
C ASP A 66 7.51 3.16 24.90
N HIS A 67 8.55 3.90 24.50
CA HIS A 67 9.87 3.86 25.15
C HIS A 67 9.92 4.64 26.48
N ARG A 68 9.01 5.60 26.68
CA ARG A 68 9.01 6.50 27.85
C ARG A 68 8.12 6.03 29.00
N VAL A 69 7.19 5.13 28.74
CA VAL A 69 6.23 4.60 29.71
C VAL A 69 6.31 3.08 29.63
N GLU A 70 6.20 2.38 30.75
CA GLU A 70 6.09 0.92 30.74
C GLU A 70 4.73 0.53 30.12
N VAL A 71 4.72 0.35 28.79
CA VAL A 71 3.49 0.08 28.02
C VAL A 71 3.18 -1.40 27.98
N SER A 72 1.89 -1.75 28.06
CA SER A 72 1.42 -3.14 28.02
C SER A 72 1.87 -3.85 26.74
N ALA A 73 2.20 -5.13 26.86
CA ALA A 73 2.68 -5.93 25.74
C ALA A 73 1.71 -5.90 24.55
N THR A 74 0.40 -5.87 24.82
CA THR A 74 -0.66 -5.80 23.80
C THR A 74 -0.58 -4.57 22.90
N LYS A 75 -0.16 -3.41 23.43
CA LYS A 75 -0.07 -2.18 22.64
C LYS A 75 1.17 -2.18 21.73
N LYS A 76 2.31 -2.62 22.24
CA LYS A 76 3.54 -2.80 21.44
C LYS A 76 3.32 -3.75 20.26
N ILE A 77 2.58 -4.83 20.50
CA ILE A 77 2.15 -5.78 19.46
C ILE A 77 1.30 -5.09 18.37
N ALA A 78 0.32 -4.29 18.77
CA ALA A 78 -0.56 -3.59 17.83
C ALA A 78 0.22 -2.58 16.97
N ASP A 79 1.15 -1.85 17.58
CA ASP A 79 1.99 -0.85 16.89
C ASP A 79 2.97 -1.53 15.92
N ALA A 80 3.57 -2.65 16.32
CA ALA A 80 4.44 -3.46 15.49
C ALA A 80 3.70 -4.02 14.25
N LYS A 81 2.49 -4.56 14.46
CA LYS A 81 1.64 -5.06 13.37
C LYS A 81 1.26 -3.94 12.41
N LEU A 82 0.90 -2.77 12.94
CA LEU A 82 0.57 -1.60 12.13
C LEU A 82 1.76 -1.14 11.29
N ALA A 83 2.96 -1.13 11.87
CA ALA A 83 4.20 -0.80 11.17
C ALA A 83 4.47 -1.74 9.98
N LYS A 84 4.31 -3.06 10.20
CA LYS A 84 4.45 -4.09 9.16
C LYS A 84 3.42 -3.95 8.05
N ASP A 85 2.14 -3.77 8.41
CA ASP A 85 1.04 -3.57 7.44
C ASP A 85 1.26 -2.30 6.61
N PHE A 86 1.74 -1.22 7.25
CA PHE A 86 2.04 0.04 6.58
C PHE A 86 3.24 -0.08 5.62
N GLN A 87 4.31 -0.75 6.04
CA GLN A 87 5.47 -1.04 5.18
C GLN A 87 5.06 -1.81 3.91
N ALA A 88 4.13 -2.76 4.01
CA ALA A 88 3.62 -3.50 2.86
C ALA A 88 2.85 -2.59 1.88
N VAL A 89 2.00 -1.70 2.39
CA VAL A 89 1.25 -0.72 1.58
C VAL A 89 2.19 0.27 0.87
N LEU A 90 3.23 0.75 1.55
CA LEU A 90 4.22 1.64 0.94
C LEU A 90 4.99 0.98 -0.20
N LYS A 91 5.36 -0.29 -0.03
CA LYS A 91 6.02 -1.07 -1.09
C LYS A 91 5.13 -1.21 -2.33
N GLU A 92 3.84 -1.46 -2.14
CA GLU A 92 2.86 -1.49 -3.24
C GLU A 92 2.72 -0.13 -3.91
N PHE A 93 2.68 0.96 -3.13
CA PHE A 93 2.62 2.32 -3.65
C PHE A 93 3.86 2.71 -4.47
N GLN A 94 5.07 2.44 -3.97
CA GLN A 94 6.32 2.67 -4.71
C GLN A 94 6.35 1.90 -6.04
N LYS A 95 5.89 0.64 -6.03
CA LYS A 95 5.77 -0.17 -7.24
C LYS A 95 4.82 0.48 -8.25
N ALA A 96 3.66 0.98 -7.80
CA ALA A 96 2.70 1.68 -8.64
C ALA A 96 3.26 3.01 -9.19
N GLN A 97 4.03 3.76 -8.39
CA GLN A 97 4.67 5.00 -8.84
C GLN A 97 5.72 4.75 -9.92
N ARG A 98 6.58 3.72 -9.76
CA ARG A 98 7.57 3.32 -10.78
C ARG A 98 6.91 2.88 -12.08
N LEU A 99 5.85 2.07 -11.99
CA LEU A 99 5.07 1.67 -13.16
C LEU A 99 4.46 2.88 -13.86
N ALA A 100 4.07 3.93 -13.13
CA ALA A 100 3.58 5.17 -13.73
C ALA A 100 4.69 5.93 -14.48
N VAL A 101 5.92 5.97 -13.96
CA VAL A 101 7.08 6.54 -14.68
C VAL A 101 7.35 5.77 -15.97
N GLU A 102 7.43 4.45 -15.89
CA GLU A 102 7.68 3.59 -17.05
C GLU A 102 6.60 3.78 -18.13
N ARG A 103 5.34 3.92 -17.73
CA ARG A 103 4.23 4.22 -18.64
C ARG A 103 4.32 5.62 -19.24
N GLU A 104 4.71 6.63 -18.47
CA GLU A 104 4.89 7.97 -19.04
C GLU A 104 6.10 8.06 -19.98
N ALA A 105 7.17 7.30 -19.70
CA ALA A 105 8.36 7.21 -20.56
C ALA A 105 8.12 6.38 -21.84
N ALA A 106 7.37 5.27 -21.76
CA ALA A 106 7.11 4.38 -22.90
C ALA A 106 6.14 4.96 -23.94
N TYR A 107 5.36 5.97 -23.57
CA TYR A 107 4.47 6.71 -24.49
C TYR A 107 5.16 7.89 -25.18
N ALA A 108 6.50 7.96 -25.15
CA ALA A 108 7.24 8.86 -26.02
C ALA A 108 6.76 8.65 -27.47
N PRO A 109 6.27 9.69 -28.16
CA PRO A 109 5.97 9.55 -29.57
C PRO A 109 7.24 9.04 -30.24
N PHE A 110 7.11 7.95 -31.01
CA PHE A 110 8.06 7.67 -32.06
C PHE A 110 8.11 8.93 -32.93
N ILE A 111 9.10 9.79 -32.70
CA ILE A 111 9.48 10.84 -33.64
C ILE A 111 10.15 10.07 -34.78
N THR A 112 9.34 9.42 -35.60
CA THR A 112 9.75 9.04 -36.94
C THR A 112 10.22 10.32 -37.59
N GLN A 113 11.49 10.31 -38.00
CA GLN A 113 12.13 11.22 -38.93
C GLN A 113 11.42 11.19 -40.31
N ALA A 114 10.11 11.38 -40.35
CA ALA A 114 9.27 11.35 -41.54
C ALA A 114 8.89 12.79 -41.92
N GLY A 115 9.90 13.62 -42.15
CA GLY A 115 9.69 15.02 -42.53
C GLY A 115 10.94 15.77 -42.98
N LEU A 116 12.08 15.09 -43.18
CA LEU A 116 13.22 15.70 -43.86
C LEU A 116 13.00 15.50 -45.37
N PRO A 117 12.62 16.52 -46.16
CA PRO A 117 12.68 16.40 -47.60
C PRO A 117 14.15 16.16 -47.99
N GLN A 118 14.36 14.95 -48.48
CA GLN A 118 15.59 14.46 -49.07
C GLN A 118 16.09 15.49 -50.08
N SER A 119 17.33 15.96 -49.86
CA SER A 119 18.06 16.86 -50.76
C SER A 119 17.96 16.38 -52.20
N TYR A 120 17.11 17.02 -53.01
CA TYR A 120 17.09 16.84 -54.45
C TYR A 120 18.17 17.74 -55.07
N ASN A 121 19.18 17.10 -55.64
CA ASN A 121 20.12 17.73 -56.57
C ASN A 121 19.33 18.34 -57.73
N SER A 122 19.61 19.58 -58.09
CA SER A 122 19.13 20.18 -59.33
C SER A 122 20.24 20.99 -59.98
N SER A 123 20.92 20.34 -60.91
CA SER A 123 21.67 20.96 -61.99
C SER A 123 20.70 21.68 -62.96
N GLU A 124 21.01 22.97 -63.22
CA GLU A 124 20.92 23.76 -64.48
C GLU A 124 20.03 23.21 -65.63
N VAL A 125 19.26 23.97 -66.43
CA VAL A 125 19.33 25.37 -66.90
C VAL A 125 18.05 25.74 -67.72
N ASN A 126 17.75 27.06 -67.78
CA ASN A 126 17.18 27.86 -68.90
C ASN A 126 15.74 28.44 -68.93
N ASN A 127 15.74 29.76 -69.22
CA ASN A 127 14.82 30.64 -69.96
C ASN A 127 13.47 31.13 -69.38
N GLY A 128 13.39 32.46 -69.15
CA GLY A 128 12.14 33.25 -69.06
C GLY A 128 12.17 34.32 -67.97
N ALA A 129 12.77 35.49 -68.23
CA ALA A 129 13.19 36.44 -67.18
C ALA A 129 12.08 37.15 -66.38
N ASP A 130 10.85 37.32 -66.89
CA ASP A 130 9.85 38.16 -66.20
C ASP A 130 8.71 37.41 -65.49
N LYS A 131 8.37 36.17 -65.89
CA LYS A 131 7.41 35.30 -65.13
C LYS A 131 8.07 34.48 -64.03
N LEU A 132 9.40 34.31 -64.10
CA LEU A 132 10.19 33.53 -63.15
C LEU A 132 10.36 34.26 -61.81
N ALA A 133 10.32 35.60 -61.80
CA ALA A 133 10.45 36.40 -60.59
C ALA A 133 9.21 36.27 -59.68
N GLU A 134 8.00 36.32 -60.25
CA GLU A 134 6.74 36.08 -59.52
C GLU A 134 6.62 34.63 -59.05
N GLN A 135 7.01 33.66 -59.89
CA GLN A 135 6.98 32.24 -59.50
C GLN A 135 8.03 31.90 -58.43
N ARG A 136 9.22 32.53 -58.47
CA ARG A 136 10.24 32.40 -57.41
C ARG A 136 9.79 33.02 -56.10
N THR A 137 9.14 34.19 -56.14
CA THR A 137 8.66 34.86 -54.92
C THR A 137 7.54 34.05 -54.25
N GLN A 138 6.61 33.49 -55.03
CA GLN A 138 5.56 32.61 -54.51
C GLN A 138 6.11 31.29 -53.94
N LEU A 139 7.14 30.71 -54.57
CA LEU A 139 7.85 29.53 -54.04
C LEU A 139 8.59 29.83 -52.73
N LEU A 140 9.26 30.98 -52.65
CA LEU A 140 9.94 31.44 -51.43
C LEU A 140 8.95 31.68 -50.29
N GLU A 141 7.80 32.27 -50.60
CA GLU A 141 6.74 32.53 -49.62
C GLU A 141 6.11 31.22 -49.12
N SER A 142 5.81 30.27 -50.02
CA SER A 142 5.38 28.91 -49.67
C SER A 142 6.37 28.19 -48.76
N ARG A 143 7.68 28.25 -49.08
CA ARG A 143 8.74 27.66 -48.27
C ARG A 143 8.88 28.32 -46.90
N ARG A 144 8.62 29.62 -46.82
CA ARG A 144 8.64 30.39 -45.57
C ARG A 144 7.45 30.02 -44.68
N GLN A 145 6.29 29.76 -45.29
CA GLN A 145 5.08 29.31 -44.60
C GLN A 145 5.23 27.87 -44.07
N GLU A 146 5.88 27.00 -44.83
CA GLU A 146 6.26 25.64 -44.40
C GLU A 146 7.23 25.65 -43.21
N LEU A 147 8.24 26.52 -43.22
CA LEU A 147 9.15 26.68 -42.09
C LEU A 147 8.46 27.20 -40.83
N VAL A 148 7.52 28.15 -40.95
CA VAL A 148 6.73 28.65 -39.81
C VAL A 148 5.80 27.57 -39.26
N PHE A 149 5.25 26.70 -40.12
CA PHE A 149 4.44 25.57 -39.70
C PHE A 149 5.27 24.54 -38.92
N LEU A 150 6.45 24.18 -39.44
CA LEU A 150 7.40 23.29 -38.78
C LEU A 150 7.90 23.87 -37.44
N ASP A 151 8.19 25.17 -37.38
CA ASP A 151 8.61 25.85 -36.15
C ASP A 151 7.50 25.82 -35.08
N ASN A 152 6.24 26.05 -35.47
CA ASN A 152 5.09 25.89 -34.56
C ASN A 152 4.92 24.45 -34.09
N GLU A 153 5.16 23.46 -34.96
CA GLU A 153 5.09 22.04 -34.59
C GLU A 153 6.23 21.65 -33.63
N ILE A 154 7.44 22.17 -33.85
CA ILE A 154 8.60 21.98 -32.97
C ILE A 154 8.35 22.61 -31.60
N VAL A 155 7.91 23.88 -31.55
CA VAL A 155 7.60 24.59 -30.29
C VAL A 155 6.48 23.88 -29.52
N PHE A 156 5.44 23.41 -30.21
CA PHE A 156 4.37 22.64 -29.58
C PHE A 156 4.88 21.31 -29.02
N ASN A 157 5.70 20.58 -29.79
CA ASN A 157 6.29 19.32 -29.36
C ASN A 157 7.25 19.51 -28.17
N GLU A 158 8.05 20.58 -28.18
CA GLU A 158 8.95 20.92 -27.08
C GLU A 158 8.18 21.26 -25.80
N ALA A 159 7.10 22.04 -25.88
CA ALA A 159 6.23 22.31 -24.73
C ALA A 159 5.57 21.04 -24.17
N ILE A 160 5.19 20.08 -25.03
CA ILE A 160 4.67 18.77 -24.61
C ILE A 160 5.75 17.97 -23.89
N ILE A 161 6.97 17.93 -24.42
CA ILE A 161 8.11 17.22 -23.83
C ILE A 161 8.48 17.84 -22.47
N GLU A 162 8.61 19.16 -22.40
CA GLU A 162 8.94 19.87 -21.16
C GLU A 162 7.88 19.64 -20.08
N GLU A 163 6.59 19.77 -20.42
CA GLU A 163 5.51 19.46 -19.49
C GLU A 163 5.65 18.02 -19.00
N ARG A 164 5.90 17.03 -19.88
CA ARG A 164 6.10 15.62 -19.48
C ARG A 164 7.29 15.44 -18.55
N ASP A 165 8.44 16.02 -18.87
CA ASP A 165 9.68 15.84 -18.10
C ASP A 165 9.53 16.38 -16.68
N GLN A 166 8.88 17.55 -16.53
CA GLN A 166 8.48 18.07 -15.22
C GLN A 166 7.60 17.07 -14.44
N GLY A 167 6.70 16.36 -15.13
CA GLY A 167 5.83 15.35 -14.52
C GLY A 167 6.61 14.15 -14.01
N ILE A 168 7.55 13.66 -14.81
CA ILE A 168 8.42 12.55 -14.42
C ILE A 168 9.32 12.96 -13.24
N GLN A 169 9.87 14.17 -13.25
CA GLN A 169 10.68 14.71 -12.15
C GLN A 169 9.88 14.81 -10.85
N GLU A 170 8.64 15.32 -10.89
CA GLU A 170 7.74 15.36 -9.72
C GLU A 170 7.48 13.95 -9.15
N ILE A 171 7.26 12.98 -10.03
CA ILE A 171 7.06 11.59 -9.62
C ILE A 171 8.32 11.05 -8.96
N GLN A 172 9.48 11.31 -9.55
CA GLN A 172 10.76 10.84 -9.04
C GLN A 172 11.05 11.44 -7.66
N HIS A 173 10.76 12.72 -7.46
CA HIS A 173 10.83 13.38 -6.16
C HIS A 173 9.96 12.68 -5.11
N GLN A 174 8.69 12.40 -5.45
CA GLN A 174 7.77 11.68 -4.55
C GLN A 174 8.25 10.25 -4.23
N ILE A 175 8.88 9.56 -5.18
CA ILE A 175 9.45 8.22 -4.93
C ILE A 175 10.60 8.31 -3.91
N THR A 176 11.47 9.31 -4.06
CA THR A 176 12.58 9.55 -3.12
C THR A 176 12.06 9.85 -1.71
N GLU A 177 11.08 10.74 -1.59
CA GLU A 177 10.46 11.09 -0.32
C GLU A 177 9.80 9.89 0.38
N VAL A 178 9.06 9.07 -0.37
CA VAL A 178 8.49 7.83 0.19
C VAL A 178 9.57 6.81 0.54
N ASN A 179 10.72 6.82 -0.15
CA ASN A 179 11.84 5.94 0.15
C ASN A 179 12.50 6.28 1.49
N GLU A 180 12.63 7.56 1.82
CA GLU A 180 13.13 8.01 3.13
C GLU A 180 12.20 7.53 4.25
N ILE A 181 10.89 7.74 4.09
CA ILE A 181 9.89 7.24 5.04
C ILE A 181 9.96 5.71 5.17
N PHE A 182 10.18 4.99 4.08
CA PHE A 182 10.32 3.53 4.10
C PHE A 182 11.54 3.07 4.91
N LYS A 183 12.68 3.79 4.81
CA LYS A 183 13.88 3.48 5.60
C LYS A 183 13.64 3.72 7.09
N ASP A 184 13.00 4.84 7.44
CA ASP A 184 12.66 5.15 8.82
C ASP A 184 11.72 4.11 9.45
N LEU A 185 10.78 3.59 8.66
CA LEU A 185 9.88 2.51 9.09
C LEU A 185 10.58 1.16 9.21
N ALA A 186 11.56 0.87 8.37
CA ALA A 186 12.30 -0.38 8.44
C ALA A 186 13.05 -0.51 9.77
N VAL A 187 13.58 0.59 10.30
CA VAL A 187 14.17 0.66 11.65
C VAL A 187 13.11 0.35 12.71
N LEU A 188 11.94 1.01 12.61
CA LEU A 188 10.84 0.82 13.57
C LEU A 188 10.30 -0.63 13.59
N VAL A 189 10.24 -1.30 12.45
CA VAL A 189 9.77 -2.69 12.31
C VAL A 189 10.83 -3.68 12.77
N HIS A 190 12.12 -3.42 12.51
CA HIS A 190 13.21 -4.31 12.92
C HIS A 190 13.30 -4.42 14.45
N ASP A 191 13.19 -3.30 15.16
CA ASP A 191 13.23 -3.26 16.63
C ASP A 191 12.03 -3.98 17.29
N GLN A 192 10.94 -4.20 16.56
CA GLN A 192 9.72 -4.84 17.05
C GLN A 192 9.52 -6.28 16.53
N GLY A 193 10.42 -6.78 15.67
CA GLY A 193 10.27 -8.07 14.97
C GLY A 193 10.27 -9.30 15.89
N ALA A 194 11.09 -9.29 16.95
CA ALA A 194 11.15 -10.39 17.91
C ALA A 194 9.85 -10.57 18.71
N MET A 195 9.13 -9.48 18.99
CA MET A 195 7.88 -9.51 19.75
C MET A 195 6.70 -10.04 18.92
N ILE A 196 6.72 -9.86 17.59
CA ILE A 196 5.64 -10.37 16.72
C ILE A 196 5.70 -11.89 16.59
N ASP A 197 6.90 -12.45 16.42
CA ASP A 197 7.09 -13.92 16.34
C ASP A 197 6.59 -14.61 17.62
N ASP A 198 6.75 -13.97 18.79
CA ASP A 198 6.21 -14.47 20.04
C ASP A 198 4.66 -14.53 20.04
N ILE A 199 3.95 -13.64 19.33
CA ILE A 199 2.46 -13.66 19.25
C ILE A 199 1.97 -14.85 18.44
N ASP A 200 2.57 -15.09 17.28
CA ASP A 200 2.18 -16.22 16.44
C ASP A 200 2.38 -17.51 17.26
N SER A 201 3.46 -17.58 18.05
CA SER A 201 3.68 -18.64 19.03
C SER A 201 2.63 -18.68 20.15
N HIS A 202 2.23 -17.53 20.71
CA HIS A 202 1.24 -17.46 21.80
C HIS A 202 -0.18 -17.82 21.33
N ILE A 203 -0.57 -17.44 20.10
CA ILE A 203 -1.84 -17.81 19.49
C ILE A 203 -1.83 -19.31 19.21
N GLU A 204 -0.77 -19.84 18.63
CA GLU A 204 -0.62 -21.28 18.37
C GLU A 204 -0.68 -22.07 19.69
N ASN A 205 0.03 -21.62 20.73
CA ASN A 205 -0.01 -22.20 22.06
C ASN A 205 -1.40 -22.12 22.70
N ALA A 206 -2.12 -21.01 22.54
CA ALA A 206 -3.49 -20.87 23.06
C ALA A 206 -4.48 -21.80 22.34
N VAL A 207 -4.33 -22.00 21.03
CA VAL A 207 -5.13 -22.97 20.26
C VAL A 207 -4.84 -24.39 20.74
N VAL A 208 -3.57 -24.74 20.92
CA VAL A 208 -3.15 -26.05 21.45
C VAL A 208 -3.70 -26.26 22.87
N ALA A 209 -3.54 -25.29 23.76
CA ALA A 209 -4.02 -25.35 25.14
C ALA A 209 -5.55 -25.50 25.21
N THR A 210 -6.29 -24.77 24.38
CA THR A 210 -7.77 -24.86 24.32
C THR A 210 -8.21 -26.23 23.79
N SER A 211 -7.51 -26.76 22.78
CA SER A 211 -7.77 -28.10 22.24
C SER A 211 -7.54 -29.19 23.31
N GLN A 212 -6.44 -29.08 24.06
CA GLN A 212 -6.14 -29.98 25.18
C GLN A 212 -7.17 -29.85 26.30
N ALA A 213 -7.54 -28.63 26.70
CA ALA A 213 -8.56 -28.37 27.71
C ALA A 213 -9.91 -29.01 27.33
N LYS A 214 -10.33 -28.89 26.07
CA LYS A 214 -11.53 -29.56 25.55
C LYS A 214 -11.43 -31.09 25.66
N GLY A 215 -10.26 -31.65 25.38
CA GLY A 215 -10.00 -33.09 25.57
C GLY A 215 -10.10 -33.53 27.03
N GLN A 216 -9.53 -32.75 27.97
CA GLN A 216 -9.62 -33.03 29.40
C GLN A 216 -11.06 -32.88 29.92
N LEU A 217 -11.81 -31.86 29.48
CA LEU A 217 -13.22 -31.69 29.83
C LEU A 217 -14.07 -32.88 29.37
N SER A 218 -13.82 -33.39 28.15
CA SER A 218 -14.50 -34.56 27.62
C SER A 218 -14.19 -35.83 28.43
N LYS A 219 -12.93 -36.03 28.84
CA LYS A 219 -12.54 -37.14 29.73
C LYS A 219 -13.20 -37.00 31.10
N ALA A 220 -13.14 -35.83 31.72
CA ALA A 220 -13.76 -35.55 33.01
C ALA A 220 -15.27 -35.80 32.99
N ALA A 221 -15.97 -35.36 31.94
CA ALA A 221 -17.41 -35.60 31.77
C ALA A 221 -17.75 -37.10 31.66
N LYS A 222 -16.93 -37.88 30.93
CA LYS A 222 -17.08 -39.34 30.83
C LYS A 222 -16.83 -40.02 32.18
N THR A 223 -15.78 -39.62 32.90
CA THR A 223 -15.44 -40.16 34.22
C THR A 223 -16.49 -39.81 35.27
N GLN A 224 -17.01 -38.58 35.28
CA GLN A 224 -18.07 -38.15 36.19
C GLN A 224 -19.35 -38.96 35.98
N LYS A 225 -19.75 -39.20 34.73
CA LYS A 225 -20.93 -40.02 34.39
C LYS A 225 -20.80 -41.48 34.86
N SER A 226 -19.58 -42.04 34.82
CA SER A 226 -19.33 -43.44 35.19
C SER A 226 -19.17 -43.64 36.71
N ASN A 227 -18.60 -42.67 37.41
CA ASN A 227 -18.26 -42.83 38.84
C ASN A 227 -19.38 -42.43 39.79
N SER A 228 -20.33 -41.58 39.36
CA SER A 228 -21.43 -41.15 40.25
C SER A 228 -22.36 -42.29 40.64
N SER A 229 -22.58 -43.27 39.76
CA SER A 229 -23.40 -44.44 40.05
C SER A 229 -22.69 -45.43 40.99
N LEU A 230 -21.37 -45.62 40.84
CA LEU A 230 -20.60 -46.51 41.70
C LEU A 230 -20.39 -45.96 43.11
N ILE A 231 -20.10 -44.66 43.25
CA ILE A 231 -19.93 -44.02 44.57
C ILE A 231 -21.25 -44.04 45.34
N CYS A 232 -22.37 -43.72 44.67
CA CYS A 232 -23.70 -43.79 45.29
C CYS A 232 -24.02 -45.22 45.76
N LEU A 233 -23.76 -46.23 44.92
CA LEU A 233 -23.97 -47.63 45.26
C LEU A 233 -23.12 -48.07 46.47
N LEU A 234 -21.84 -47.70 46.53
CA LEU A 234 -20.97 -48.02 47.66
C LEU A 234 -21.45 -47.36 48.98
N LEU A 235 -21.93 -46.12 48.93
CA LEU A 235 -22.48 -45.43 50.10
C LEU A 235 -23.76 -46.11 50.61
N VAL A 236 -24.63 -46.56 49.70
CA VAL A 236 -25.85 -47.31 50.07
C VAL A 236 -25.49 -48.63 50.76
N ILE A 237 -24.53 -49.39 50.20
CA ILE A 237 -24.08 -50.66 50.80
C ILE A 237 -23.49 -50.40 52.20
N PHE A 238 -22.63 -49.39 52.35
CA PHE A 238 -22.04 -49.05 53.64
C PHE A 238 -23.11 -48.65 54.67
N GLY A 239 -24.12 -47.86 54.26
CA GLY A 239 -25.24 -47.50 55.12
C GLY A 239 -26.06 -48.70 55.61
N VAL A 240 -26.34 -49.67 54.73
CA VAL A 240 -27.05 -50.91 55.09
C VAL A 240 -26.24 -51.74 56.09
N VAL A 241 -24.93 -51.89 55.88
CA VAL A 241 -24.05 -52.64 56.80
C VAL A 241 -24.03 -52.00 58.18
N LEU A 242 -23.91 -50.66 58.27
CA LEU A 242 -23.96 -49.96 59.55
C LEU A 242 -25.29 -50.15 60.27
N LEU A 243 -26.40 -50.11 59.53
CA LEU A 243 -27.74 -50.30 60.10
C LEU A 243 -27.88 -51.70 60.72
N ILE A 244 -27.40 -52.74 60.02
CA ILE A 244 -27.38 -54.12 60.53
C ILE A 244 -26.55 -54.22 61.81
N VAL A 245 -25.35 -53.64 61.83
CA VAL A 245 -24.48 -53.66 63.01
C VAL A 245 -25.15 -52.99 64.21
N ILE A 246 -25.81 -51.85 64.01
CA ILE A 246 -26.54 -51.14 65.07
C ILE A 246 -27.68 -52.01 65.61
N ILE A 247 -28.47 -52.66 64.74
CA ILE A 247 -29.57 -53.54 65.18
C ILE A 247 -29.03 -54.72 66.00
N VAL A 248 -27.95 -55.36 65.57
CA VAL A 248 -27.37 -56.51 66.28
C VAL A 248 -26.77 -56.11 67.63
N LEU A 249 -26.19 -54.90 67.74
CA LEU A 249 -25.67 -54.39 69.01
C LEU A 249 -26.77 -53.90 69.96
N ALA A 250 -27.91 -53.46 69.43
CA ALA A 250 -29.03 -52.94 70.21
C ALA A 250 -30.04 -54.03 70.63
N ALA A 251 -30.04 -55.18 69.94
CA ALA A 251 -30.83 -56.38 70.28
C ALA A 251 -30.11 -57.24 71.33
#